data_AF-A0A532FGF3-F1
#
_entry.id   AF-A0A532FGF3-F1
#
_cell.length_a   1.000
_cell.length_b   1.000
_cell.length_c   1.000
_cell.angle_alpha   90.00
_cell.angle_beta   90.00
_cell.angle_gamma   90.00
#
_symmetry.space_group_name_H-M   'P 1'
#
loop_
_entity.id
_entity.type
_entity.pdbx_description
1 polymer ?
#
loop_
_entity_poly.entity_id
_entity_poly.type
_entity_poly.pdbx_seq_one_letter_code
_entity_poly.pdbx_strand_id
1 'polypeptide(L)'
;MRFKLGLALVACGAISGCTTSSGYVTRAEFYASGETLHDPATKHYAISQCIPRQQAQPVEVKRSMAKLMGVGVDKYARTYCHRFYDAWADGRYTYEDYLTLLKPGRPPSKFLKG
;
A
#
# COMPACT_ATOMS: atom_id res chain seq x y z
N MET A 1 -60.95 -1.68 -8.65
CA MET A 1 -60.19 -2.08 -7.44
C MET A 1 -58.75 -1.64 -7.60
N ARG A 2 -58.23 -0.86 -6.65
CA ARG A 2 -56.86 -0.33 -6.61
C ARG A 2 -55.95 -1.41 -6.02
N PHE A 3 -55.05 -2.00 -6.80
CA PHE A 3 -53.94 -2.79 -6.26
C PHE A 3 -52.64 -2.01 -6.34
N LYS A 4 -52.04 -1.88 -5.17
CA LYS A 4 -50.97 -0.96 -4.78
C LYS A 4 -49.66 -1.29 -5.51
N LEU A 5 -48.98 -0.25 -6.00
CA LEU A 5 -47.57 -0.30 -6.39
C LEU A 5 -46.74 -0.83 -5.21
N GLY A 6 -46.22 -2.05 -5.33
CA GLY A 6 -45.16 -2.57 -4.48
C GLY A 6 -43.81 -2.18 -5.07
N LEU A 7 -43.30 -1.01 -4.67
CA LEU A 7 -41.94 -0.56 -4.97
C LEU A 7 -40.95 -1.41 -4.15
N ALA A 8 -40.51 -2.53 -4.70
CA ALA A 8 -39.33 -3.23 -4.20
C ALA A 8 -38.08 -2.62 -4.85
N LEU A 9 -37.47 -1.66 -4.15
CA LEU A 9 -36.18 -1.08 -4.49
C LEU A 9 -35.08 -2.15 -4.38
N VAL A 10 -34.84 -2.88 -5.48
CA VAL A 10 -33.55 -3.52 -5.72
C VAL A 10 -32.65 -2.48 -6.37
N ALA A 11 -31.96 -1.70 -5.54
CA ALA A 11 -30.83 -0.90 -5.98
C ALA A 11 -29.54 -1.60 -5.53
N CYS A 12 -29.20 -2.69 -6.21
CA CYS A 12 -27.81 -3.11 -6.34
C CYS A 12 -27.09 -2.05 -7.16
N GLY A 13 -25.94 -1.58 -6.67
CA GLY A 13 -24.95 -0.91 -7.50
C GLY A 13 -25.09 0.61 -7.55
N ALA A 14 -24.52 1.27 -6.55
CA ALA A 14 -23.47 2.25 -6.78
C ALA A 14 -22.80 2.51 -5.43
N ILE A 15 -21.76 1.72 -5.11
CA ILE A 15 -20.62 2.33 -4.42
C ILE A 15 -20.01 3.25 -5.48
N SER A 16 -20.67 4.38 -5.74
CA SER A 16 -20.07 5.50 -6.42
C SER A 16 -18.89 5.85 -5.53
N GLY A 17 -17.69 5.40 -5.91
CA GLY A 17 -16.46 5.87 -5.33
C GLY A 17 -16.51 7.38 -5.48
N CYS A 18 -16.88 8.07 -4.41
CA CYS A 18 -16.57 9.46 -4.25
C CYS A 18 -15.05 9.50 -4.39
N THR A 19 -14.61 9.93 -5.56
CA THR A 19 -13.22 10.25 -5.84
C THR A 19 -12.82 11.28 -4.79
N THR A 20 -12.13 10.80 -3.76
CA THR A 20 -11.68 11.67 -2.68
C THR A 20 -10.72 12.68 -3.29
N SER A 21 -11.17 13.92 -3.45
CA SER A 21 -10.47 15.02 -4.10
C SER A 21 -9.38 15.63 -3.20
N SER A 22 -8.65 14.79 -2.50
CA SER A 22 -7.41 15.14 -1.82
C SER A 22 -6.33 14.24 -2.40
N GLY A 23 -5.14 14.75 -2.73
CA GLY A 23 -4.02 13.94 -3.26
C GLY A 23 -3.46 12.87 -2.31
N TYR A 24 -4.26 12.43 -1.33
CA TYR A 24 -3.95 11.48 -0.28
C TYR A 24 -5.05 10.41 -0.26
N VAL A 25 -4.69 9.14 -0.07
CA VAL A 25 -5.66 8.09 0.22
C VAL A 25 -6.24 8.30 1.61
N THR A 26 -7.55 8.11 1.75
CA THR A 26 -8.23 8.08 3.04
C THR A 26 -7.79 6.87 3.87
N ARG A 27 -8.04 6.91 5.18
CA ARG A 27 -7.78 5.78 6.08
C ARG A 27 -8.49 4.50 5.62
N ALA A 28 -9.75 4.62 5.18
CA ALA A 28 -10.53 3.48 4.71
C ALA A 28 -9.93 2.88 3.43
N GLU A 29 -9.57 3.71 2.45
CA GLU A 29 -8.90 3.27 1.22
C GLU A 29 -7.52 2.64 1.50
N PHE A 30 -6.77 3.19 2.45
CA PHE A 30 -5.47 2.65 2.86
C PHE A 30 -5.58 1.22 3.40
N TYR A 31 -6.49 0.98 4.35
CA TYR A 31 -6.67 -0.36 4.91
C TYR A 31 -7.33 -1.31 3.92
N ALA A 32 -8.30 -0.85 3.13
CA ALA A 32 -8.87 -1.66 2.05
C ALA A 32 -7.79 -2.11 1.05
N SER A 33 -6.85 -1.23 0.69
CA SER A 33 -5.71 -1.59 -0.15
C SER A 33 -4.79 -2.61 0.52
N GLY A 34 -4.51 -2.44 1.81
CA GLY A 34 -3.74 -3.41 2.61
C GLY A 34 -4.37 -4.80 2.62
N GLU A 35 -5.69 -4.87 2.78
CA GLU A 35 -6.44 -6.14 2.76
C GLU A 35 -6.31 -6.89 1.43
N THR A 36 -6.26 -6.18 0.30
CA THR A 36 -6.04 -6.82 -1.01
C THR A 36 -4.68 -7.50 -1.13
N LEU A 37 -3.69 -7.14 -0.30
CA LEU A 37 -2.38 -7.77 -0.30
C LEU A 37 -2.38 -9.16 0.36
N HIS A 38 -3.49 -9.59 0.98
CA HIS A 38 -3.66 -10.98 1.40
C HIS A 38 -3.83 -11.93 0.20
N ASP A 39 -4.28 -11.43 -0.95
CA ASP A 39 -4.29 -12.18 -2.20
C ASP A 39 -2.86 -12.31 -2.77
N PRO A 40 -2.32 -13.53 -2.97
CA PRO A 40 -0.95 -13.72 -3.44
C PRO A 40 -0.67 -13.10 -4.81
N ALA A 41 -1.65 -13.10 -5.73
CA ALA A 41 -1.46 -12.55 -7.07
C ALA A 41 -1.35 -11.02 -7.02
N THR A 42 -2.21 -10.37 -6.25
CA THR A 42 -2.21 -8.92 -6.02
C THR A 42 -0.91 -8.49 -5.34
N LYS A 43 -0.48 -9.20 -4.30
CA LYS A 43 0.79 -8.92 -3.62
C LYS A 43 1.99 -9.10 -4.54
N HIS A 44 2.01 -10.18 -5.33
CA HIS A 44 3.08 -10.42 -6.31
C HIS A 44 3.16 -9.28 -7.34
N TYR A 45 2.01 -8.85 -7.86
CA TYR A 45 1.94 -7.71 -8.78
C TYR A 45 2.44 -6.42 -8.11
N ALA A 46 2.01 -6.12 -6.89
CA ALA A 46 2.46 -4.92 -6.17
C ALA A 46 3.99 -4.90 -5.94
N ILE A 47 4.58 -6.05 -5.61
CA ILE A 47 6.03 -6.22 -5.47
C ILE A 47 6.73 -6.06 -6.82
N SER A 48 6.20 -6.64 -7.90
CA SER A 48 6.81 -6.54 -9.24
C SER A 48 6.86 -5.10 -9.74
N GLN A 49 5.86 -4.28 -9.39
CA GLN A 49 5.86 -2.85 -9.69
C GLN A 49 6.81 -2.04 -8.79
N CYS A 50 7.06 -2.51 -7.57
CA CYS A 50 7.94 -1.81 -6.62
C CYS A 50 9.42 -1.99 -6.95
N ILE A 51 9.86 -3.18 -7.35
CA ILE A 51 11.29 -3.49 -7.55
C ILE A 51 11.96 -2.52 -8.53
N PRO A 52 11.43 -2.26 -9.74
CA PRO A 52 12.05 -1.33 -10.69
C PRO A 52 12.16 0.10 -10.13
N ARG A 53 11.15 0.56 -9.37
CA ARG A 53 11.19 1.88 -8.74
C ARG A 53 12.30 2.00 -7.69
N GLN A 54 12.53 0.94 -6.92
CA GLN A 54 13.63 0.90 -5.95
C GLN A 54 14.99 0.73 -6.63
N GLN A 55 15.04 0.02 -7.76
CA GLN A 55 16.23 -0.08 -8.60
C GLN A 55 16.56 1.24 -9.31
N ALA A 56 15.60 2.13 -9.53
CA ALA A 56 15.84 3.45 -10.12
C ALA A 56 16.40 4.48 -9.12
N GLN A 57 16.42 4.17 -7.81
CA GLN A 57 16.94 5.09 -6.80
C GLN A 57 18.45 5.38 -6.98
N PRO A 58 18.94 6.56 -6.55
CA PRO A 58 20.38 6.86 -6.52
C PRO A 58 21.18 5.81 -5.74
N VAL A 59 22.45 5.60 -6.12
CA VAL A 59 23.28 4.55 -5.52
C VAL A 59 23.53 4.79 -4.02
N GLU A 60 23.59 6.05 -3.61
CA GLU A 60 23.75 6.48 -2.22
C GLU A 60 22.54 6.10 -1.37
N VAL A 61 21.33 6.25 -1.93
CA VAL A 61 20.07 5.83 -1.28
C VAL A 61 20.06 4.32 -1.13
N LYS A 62 20.38 3.59 -2.20
CA LYS A 62 20.43 2.11 -2.16
C LYS A 62 21.43 1.61 -1.11
N ARG A 63 22.63 2.20 -1.04
CA ARG A 63 23.64 1.84 -0.03
C ARG A 63 23.17 2.11 1.40
N SER A 64 22.58 3.28 1.62
CA SER A 64 22.07 3.68 2.95
C SER A 64 20.95 2.75 3.42
N MET A 65 20.02 2.43 2.53
CA MET A 65 18.91 1.52 2.83
C MET A 65 19.37 0.07 2.98
N ALA A 66 20.28 -0.41 2.13
CA ALA A 66 20.90 -1.73 2.27
C ALA A 66 21.57 -1.90 3.64
N LYS A 67 22.32 -0.89 4.08
CA LYS A 67 22.93 -0.84 5.43
C LYS A 67 21.89 -0.86 6.54
N LEU A 68 20.83 -0.05 6.42
CA LEU A 68 19.73 0.01 7.40
C LEU A 68 18.99 -1.34 7.52
N MET A 69 18.90 -2.07 6.42
CA MET A 69 18.22 -3.35 6.32
C MET A 69 19.12 -4.56 6.61
N GLY A 70 20.44 -4.36 6.73
CA GLY A 70 21.41 -5.44 6.96
C GLY A 70 21.60 -6.38 5.75
N VAL A 71 21.41 -5.88 4.52
CA VAL A 71 21.52 -6.68 3.29
C VAL A 71 22.53 -6.10 2.30
N GLY A 72 22.93 -6.89 1.30
CA GLY A 72 23.71 -6.40 0.17
C GLY A 72 22.94 -5.40 -0.70
N VAL A 73 23.65 -4.47 -1.34
CA VAL A 73 23.06 -3.43 -2.20
C VAL A 73 22.34 -4.04 -3.41
N ASP A 74 22.81 -5.19 -3.90
CA ASP A 74 22.20 -6.01 -4.95
C ASP A 74 20.83 -6.57 -4.53
N LYS A 75 20.68 -6.91 -3.24
CA LYS A 75 19.44 -7.49 -2.67
C LYS A 75 18.46 -6.43 -2.15
N TYR A 76 18.90 -5.18 -2.02
CA TYR A 76 18.12 -4.09 -1.43
C TYR A 76 16.70 -3.99 -2.02
N ALA A 77 16.57 -3.80 -3.33
CA ALA A 77 15.29 -3.49 -3.95
C ALA A 77 14.26 -4.61 -3.72
N ARG A 78 14.67 -5.86 -3.93
CA ARG A 78 13.82 -7.03 -3.69
C ARG A 78 13.44 -7.13 -2.21
N THR A 79 14.42 -7.08 -1.31
CA THR A 79 14.19 -7.22 0.13
C THR A 79 13.27 -6.11 0.66
N TYR A 80 13.45 -4.87 0.18
CA TYR A 80 12.64 -3.73 0.58
C TYR A 80 11.19 -3.94 0.20
N CYS A 81 10.93 -4.29 -1.06
CA CYS A 81 9.57 -4.44 -1.56
C CYS A 81 8.85 -5.59 -0.84
N HIS A 82 9.50 -6.74 -0.66
CA HIS A 82 8.91 -7.83 0.12
C HIS A 82 8.58 -7.39 1.54
N ARG A 83 9.55 -6.90 2.31
CA ARG A 83 9.34 -6.47 3.70
C ARG A 83 8.26 -5.39 3.84
N PHE A 84 8.21 -4.45 2.91
CA PHE A 84 7.20 -3.38 2.89
C PHE A 84 5.79 -3.95 2.71
N TYR A 85 5.56 -4.75 1.66
CA TYR A 85 4.23 -5.29 1.39
C TYR A 85 3.82 -6.39 2.36
N ASP A 86 4.77 -7.14 2.91
CA ASP A 86 4.51 -8.04 4.04
C ASP A 86 4.03 -7.23 5.25
N ALA A 87 4.75 -6.18 5.63
CA ALA A 87 4.36 -5.33 6.76
C ALA A 87 3.02 -4.62 6.56
N TRP A 88 2.66 -4.26 5.32
CA TRP A 88 1.35 -3.69 5.03
C TRP A 88 0.23 -4.72 5.14
N ALA A 89 0.41 -5.91 4.55
CA ALA A 89 -0.56 -7.01 4.68
C ALA A 89 -0.76 -7.40 6.16
N ASP A 90 0.34 -7.52 6.93
CA ASP A 90 0.30 -7.90 8.35
C ASP A 90 -0.22 -6.77 9.28
N GLY A 91 -0.57 -5.59 8.74
CA GLY A 91 -1.00 -4.43 9.53
C GLY A 91 0.10 -3.74 10.36
N ARG A 92 1.37 -4.12 10.17
CA ARG A 92 2.55 -3.50 10.83
C ARG A 92 2.87 -2.11 10.25
N TYR A 93 2.43 -1.82 9.03
CA TYR A 93 2.46 -0.50 8.41
C TYR A 93 1.07 0.15 8.51
N THR A 94 0.95 1.17 9.36
CA THR A 94 -0.32 1.81 9.70
C THR A 94 -0.57 3.07 8.87
N TYR A 95 -1.80 3.56 8.90
CA TYR A 95 -2.15 4.82 8.21
C TYR A 95 -1.33 6.02 8.71
N GLU A 96 -0.96 6.04 9.98
CA GLU A 96 -0.14 7.08 10.59
C GLU A 96 1.30 7.07 10.05
N ASP A 97 1.82 5.88 9.71
CA ASP A 97 3.11 5.76 9.02
C ASP A 97 3.02 6.27 7.58
N TYR A 98 1.94 5.96 6.89
CA TYR A 98 1.68 6.50 5.55
C TYR A 98 1.65 8.03 5.56
N LEU A 99 0.89 8.63 6.48
CA LEU A 99 0.85 10.09 6.66
C LEU A 99 2.22 10.66 7.02
N THR A 100 3.02 9.90 7.75
CA THR A 100 4.38 10.29 8.11
C THR A 100 5.32 10.28 6.90
N LEU A 101 5.17 9.32 5.99
CA LEU A 101 6.00 9.20 4.78
C LEU A 101 5.69 10.26 3.72
N LEU A 102 4.47 10.80 3.74
CA LEU A 102 4.11 11.95 2.92
C LEU A 102 4.82 13.24 3.37
N LYS A 103 5.39 13.26 4.58
CA LYS A 103 6.19 14.39 5.06
C LYS A 103 7.63 14.25 4.56
N PRO A 104 8.25 15.32 4.02
CA PRO A 104 9.65 15.27 3.59
C PRO A 104 10.58 14.80 4.72
N GLY A 105 11.51 13.90 4.40
CA GLY A 105 12.67 13.60 5.25
C GLY A 105 12.51 12.51 6.31
N ARG A 106 11.45 11.69 6.31
CA ARG A 106 11.37 10.54 7.22
C ARG A 106 11.29 9.20 6.48
N PRO A 107 12.39 8.42 6.38
CA PRO A 107 12.32 7.08 5.84
C PRO A 107 11.62 6.15 6.85
N PRO A 108 10.88 5.13 6.39
CA PRO A 108 10.17 4.26 7.30
C PRO A 108 11.13 3.21 7.85
N SER A 109 11.74 3.46 9.00
CA SER A 109 12.72 2.51 9.57
C SER A 109 12.07 1.33 10.28
N LYS A 110 10.82 1.46 10.73
CA LYS A 110 10.23 0.53 11.72
C LYS A 110 9.85 -0.85 11.17
N PHE A 111 9.52 -0.95 9.88
CA PHE A 111 9.10 -2.22 9.27
C PHE A 111 10.14 -2.78 8.28
N LEU A 112 11.24 -2.06 8.05
CA LEU A 112 12.32 -2.49 7.15
C LEU A 112 13.37 -3.35 7.86
N LYS A 113 13.39 -3.31 9.19
CA LYS A 113 14.15 -4.22 10.04
C LYS A 113 13.26 -5.45 10.30
N GLY A 114 13.34 -6.41 9.38
CA GLY A 114 12.82 -7.75 9.58
C GLY A 114 13.92 -8.64 10.10
#